data_AF-A0AAD4KBG9-F1
#
_entry.id   AF-A0AAD4KBG9-F1
#
_cell.length_a   1.000
_cell.length_b   1.000
_cell.length_c   1.000
_cell.angle_alpha   90.00
_cell.angle_beta   90.00
_cell.angle_gamma   90.00
#
_symmetry.space_group_name_H-M   'P 1'
#
loop_
_entity.id
_entity.type
_entity.pdbx_description
1 polymer ?
#
loop_
_entity_poly.entity_id
_entity_poly.type
_entity_poly.pdbx_seq_one_letter_code
_entity_poly.pdbx_strand_id
1 'polypeptide(L)' 'MPAGVSWGQYMKFLGSAMLAMMAGSQAVHLYFKPLDDLPEYIEHEQQQHQHQLQHMENDKDNT' A
#
# COMPACT_ATOMS: atom_id res chain seq x y z
N MET A 1 23.04 36.53 -10.57
CA MET A 1 22.59 35.17 -10.23
C MET A 1 23.55 34.17 -10.89
N PRO A 2 24.05 33.15 -10.19
CA PRO A 2 25.36 32.52 -10.45
C PRO A 2 25.52 31.72 -11.77
N ALA A 3 24.53 31.64 -12.66
CA ALA A 3 24.64 30.92 -13.94
C ALA A 3 23.76 31.47 -15.09
N GLY A 4 23.36 32.75 -15.07
CA GLY A 4 22.60 33.37 -16.18
C GLY A 4 21.15 32.91 -16.38
N VAL A 5 20.69 31.91 -15.62
CA VAL A 5 19.30 31.44 -15.60
C VAL A 5 18.47 32.17 -14.56
N SER A 6 17.21 32.47 -14.93
CA SER A 6 16.26 33.14 -14.04
C SER A 6 15.83 32.24 -12.88
N TRP A 7 15.56 32.82 -11.71
CA TRP A 7 15.05 32.09 -10.54
C TRP A 7 13.74 31.33 -10.83
N GLY A 8 12.90 31.87 -11.73
CA GLY A 8 11.69 31.19 -12.19
C GLY A 8 11.96 29.91 -12.98
N GLN A 9 13.09 29.79 -13.67
CA GLN A 9 13.48 28.57 -14.38
C GLN A 9 13.71 27.41 -13.40
N TYR A 10 14.36 27.69 -12.27
CA TYR A 10 14.57 26.72 -11.20
C TYR A 10 13.25 26.29 -10.56
N MET A 11 12.33 27.24 -10.31
CA MET A 11 11.01 26.92 -9.75
C MET A 11 10.17 26.04 -10.68
N LYS A 12 10.25 26.26 -12.00
CA LYS A 12 9.60 25.38 -12.99
C LYS A 12 10.17 23.97 -12.94
N PHE A 13 11.50 23.85 -12.90
CA PHE A 13 12.15 22.54 -12.83
C PHE A 13 11.82 21.82 -11.52
N LEU A 14 11.88 22.52 -10.39
CA LEU A 14 11.49 22.00 -9.09
C LEU A 14 10.03 21.50 -9.10
N GLY A 15 9.10 22.30 -9.61
CA GLY A 15 7.69 21.90 -9.74
C GLY A 15 7.54 20.65 -10.61
N SER A 16 8.21 20.59 -11.76
CA SER A 16 8.18 19.40 -12.64
C SER A 16 8.75 18.16 -11.97
N ALA A 17 9.84 18.30 -11.20
CA ALA A 17 10.46 17.20 -10.48
C ALA A 17 9.53 16.66 -9.37
N MET A 18 8.91 17.55 -8.59
CA MET A 18 7.94 17.15 -7.56
C MET A 18 6.73 16.44 -8.17
N LEU A 19 6.19 16.95 -9.28
CA LEU A 19 5.09 16.31 -10.00
C LEU A 19 5.48 14.92 -10.53
N ALA A 20 6.67 14.78 -11.10
CA ALA A 20 7.18 13.49 -11.57
C ALA A 20 7.35 12.49 -10.41
N MET A 21 7.86 12.92 -9.26
CA MET A 21 7.97 12.08 -8.07
C MET A 21 6.61 11.62 -7.55
N MET A 22 5.62 12.53 -7.51
CA MET A 22 4.26 12.21 -7.05
C MET A 22 3.54 11.26 -8.02
N ALA A 23 3.66 11.50 -9.32
CA ALA A 23 3.09 10.61 -10.33
C ALA A 23 3.76 9.23 -10.33
N GLY A 24 5.09 9.18 -10.18
CA GLY A 24 5.85 7.94 -10.13
C GLY A 24 5.49 7.07 -8.93
N SER A 25 5.34 7.66 -7.73
CA SER A 25 4.96 6.87 -6.55
C SER A 25 3.55 6.29 -6.70
N GLN A 26 2.60 7.06 -7.21
CA GLN A 26 1.24 6.55 -7.45
C GLN A 26 1.20 5.50 -8.56
N ALA A 27 2.00 5.64 -9.62
CA ALA A 27 2.04 4.68 -10.73
C ALA A 27 2.44 3.27 -10.26
N VAL A 28 3.39 3.15 -9.32
CA VAL A 28 3.79 1.85 -8.74
C VAL A 28 2.62 1.21 -7.98
N HIS A 29 1.91 1.99 -7.17
CA HIS A 29 0.73 1.49 -6.45
C HIS A 29 -0.40 1.05 -7.40
N LEU A 30 -0.60 1.74 -8.53
CA LEU A 30 -1.59 1.36 -9.54
C LEU A 30 -1.18 0.15 -10.38
N TYR A 31 0.11 -0.01 -10.66
CA TYR A 31 0.63 -1.09 -11.51
C TYR A 31 0.72 -2.42 -10.75
N PHE A 32 1.28 -2.40 -9.53
CA PHE A 32 1.48 -3.63 -8.75
C PHE A 32 0.31 -3.94 -7.81
N LYS A 33 -0.59 -2.98 -7.58
CA LYS A 33 -1.77 -3.11 -6.72
C LYS A 33 -1.52 -3.95 -5.46
N PRO A 34 -0.55 -3.57 -4.62
CA PRO A 34 -0.10 -4.37 -3.48
C PRO A 34 -1.16 -4.53 -2.37
N LEU A 35 -2.38 -4.04 -2.59
CA LEU A 35 -3.49 -4.06 -1.63
C LEU A 35 -4.73 -4.78 -2.21
N ASP A 36 -4.70 -5.23 -3.47
CA ASP A 36 -5.85 -5.93 -4.09
C ASP A 36 -6.09 -7.31 -3.45
N ASP A 37 -5.05 -7.95 -2.90
CA ASP A 37 -5.08 -9.28 -2.25
C ASP A 37 -5.30 -9.22 -0.73
N LEU A 38 -5.28 -8.01 -0.13
CA LEU A 38 -5.45 -7.82 1.30
C LEU A 38 -6.79 -8.36 1.85
N PRO A 39 -7.95 -8.21 1.17
CA PRO A 39 -9.21 -8.74 1.67
C PRO A 39 -9.20 -10.26 1.80
N GLU A 40 -8.57 -10.95 0.84
CA GLU A 40 -8.49 -12.41 0.81
C GLU A 40 -7.60 -12.94 1.95
N TYR A 41 -6.50 -12.24 2.23
CA TYR A 41 -5.65 -12.55 3.38
C TYR A 41 -6.39 -12.40 4.72
N ILE A 42 -7.19 -11.33 4.87
CA ILE A 42 -7.99 -11.09 6.09
C ILE A 42 -9.04 -12.18 6.29
N GLU A 43 -9.77 -12.55 5.23
CA GLU A 43 -10.78 -13.61 5.31
C GLU A 43 -10.17 -14.96 5.71
N HIS A 44 -9.01 -15.29 5.15
CA HIS A 44 -8.32 -16.54 5.46
C HIS A 44 -7.87 -16.59 6.93
N GLU A 45 -7.30 -15.50 7.48
CA GLU A 45 -6.96 -15.44 8.90
C GLU A 45 -8.20 -15.53 9.81
N GLN A 46 -9.30 -14.86 9.44
CA GLN A 46 -10.55 -14.94 10.21
C GLN A 46 -11.14 -16.35 10.25
N GLN A 47 -11.15 -17.04 9.11
CA GLN A 47 -11.62 -18.43 9.02
C GLN A 47 -10.73 -19.37 9.83
N GLN A 48 -9.41 -19.19 9.81
CA GLN A 48 -8.49 -19.98 10.62
C GLN A 48 -8.74 -19.81 12.12
N HIS A 49 -8.96 -18.57 12.57
CA HIS A 49 -9.34 -18.30 13.96
C HIS A 49 -10.69 -18.94 14.33
N GLN A 50 -11.69 -18.87 13.45
CA GLN A 50 -12.99 -19.51 13.68
C GLN A 50 -12.87 -21.04 13.75
N HIS A 51 -12.11 -21.67 12.85
CA HIS A 51 -11.87 -23.11 12.88
C HIS A 51 -11.13 -23.56 14.14
N GLN A 52 -10.16 -22.79 14.63
CA GLN A 52 -9.48 -23.08 15.90
C GLN A 52 -10.43 -23.00 17.10
N LEU A 53 -11.30 -21.98 17.14
CA LEU A 53 -12.29 -21.83 18.20
C LEU A 53 -13.30 -22.99 18.18
N GLN A 54 -13.76 -23.41 17.00
CA GLN A 54 -14.65 -24.57 16.85
C GLN A 54 -13.98 -25.87 17.30
N HIS A 55 -12.71 -26.11 16.96
CA HIS A 55 -11.98 -27.29 17.45
C HIS A 55 -11.86 -27.30 18.98
N MET A 56 -11.53 -26.15 19.58
CA MET A 56 -11.46 -26.01 21.05
C MET A 56 -12.82 -26.11 21.75
N GLU A 57 -13.93 -25.85 21.06
CA GLU A 57 -15.29 -26.04 21.59
C GLU A 57 -15.68 -27.52 21.53
N ASN A 58 -15.46 -28.18 20.38
CA ASN A 58 -15.75 -29.61 20.22
C ASN A 58 -14.92 -30.51 21.16
N ASP A 59 -13.66 -30.17 21.45
CA ASP A 59 -12.83 -30.93 22.41
C ASP A 59 -13.32 -30.79 23.87
N LYS A 60 -13.94 -29.66 24.22
CA LYS A 60 -14.55 -29.46 25.54
C LYS A 60 -15.84 -30.24 25.70
N ASP A 61 -16.61 -30.39 24.63
CA ASP A 61 -17.88 -31.13 24.64
C ASP A 61 -17.67 -32.66 24.60
N ASN A 62 -16.48 -33.12 24.17
CA ASN A 62 -16.10 -34.54 24.09
C ASN A 62 -15.35 -35.09 25.34
N THR A 63 -15.15 -34.26 26.38
CA THR A 63 -14.52 -34.65 27.66
C THR A 63 -15.53 -34.56 28.80
#